data_AF-A0A139JQC0-F1
#
_entry.id   AF-A0A139JQC0-F1
#
_cell.length_a   1.000
_cell.length_b   1.000
_cell.length_c   1.000
_cell.angle_alpha   90.00
_cell.angle_beta   90.00
_cell.angle_gamma   90.00
#
_symmetry.space_group_name_H-M   'P 1'
#
loop_
_entity.id
_entity.type
_entity.pdbx_description
1 polymer ?
#
loop_
_entity_poly.entity_id
_entity_poly.type
_entity_poly.pdbx_seq_one_letter_code
_entity_poly.pdbx_strand_id
1 'polypeptide(L)'
;MIVLLFLTTKCIKYNFIFKKIKLPFFYLSYNWTFLEKSNSMFPKITGNSFVINKKISLEECRRLKASPTDGDIIIFHNITKNFYIMHRVIINNPQKEYVTTKGDNNNNILPDEIQIPYQNIINKNIFHLNYFSLLFIILSVYFFLAYLLIEKKENIRLKINELKNNSFPIGSRKTIFLFFLNFFFKAILYFASYNFLYLMLLHYFFTIYYDFFLICFIYFLILYIPFWIIKIFSNKYNK
;
A
#
# COMPACT_ATOMS: atom_id res chain seq x y z
N MET A 1 10.11 7.10 -0.64
CA MET A 1 10.50 6.19 -1.74
C MET A 1 11.53 6.82 -2.70
N ILE A 2 11.33 8.03 -3.23
CA ILE A 2 12.35 8.76 -4.03
C ILE A 2 13.64 8.95 -3.23
N VAL A 3 13.55 9.31 -1.94
CA VAL A 3 14.70 9.40 -1.04
C VAL A 3 15.40 8.03 -0.87
N LEU A 4 14.63 6.93 -0.81
CA LEU A 4 15.19 5.58 -0.66
C LEU A 4 15.94 5.16 -1.94
N LEU A 5 15.38 5.46 -3.11
CA LEU A 5 16.02 5.23 -4.43
C LEU A 5 17.25 6.13 -4.64
N PHE A 6 17.21 7.36 -4.13
CA PHE A 6 18.36 8.27 -4.16
C PHE A 6 19.46 7.84 -3.19
N LEU A 7 19.09 7.31 -2.02
CA LEU A 7 20.02 6.73 -1.06
C LEU A 7 20.64 5.42 -1.58
N THR A 8 19.86 4.53 -2.19
CA THR A 8 20.42 3.29 -2.76
C THR A 8 21.34 3.58 -3.94
N THR A 9 20.99 4.52 -4.83
CA THR A 9 21.87 4.91 -5.95
C THR A 9 23.13 5.64 -5.48
N LYS A 10 23.04 6.52 -4.46
CA LYS A 10 24.23 7.11 -3.82
C LYS A 10 25.07 6.06 -3.10
N CYS A 11 24.49 5.11 -2.38
CA CYS A 11 25.21 4.03 -1.70
C CYS A 11 25.89 3.08 -2.69
N ILE A 12 25.26 2.76 -3.82
CA ILE A 12 25.87 1.96 -4.90
C ILE A 12 27.05 2.72 -5.52
N LYS A 13 26.89 4.03 -5.80
CA LYS A 13 27.97 4.86 -6.34
C LYS A 13 29.11 5.07 -5.33
N TYR A 14 28.79 5.22 -4.03
CA TYR A 14 29.77 5.33 -2.95
C TYR A 14 30.52 4.01 -2.71
N ASN A 15 29.86 2.85 -2.75
CA ASN A 15 30.52 1.54 -2.66
C ASN A 15 31.42 1.24 -3.86
N PHE A 16 31.04 1.73 -5.05
CA PHE A 16 31.86 1.57 -6.25
C PHE A 16 33.14 2.44 -6.20
N ILE A 17 33.06 3.62 -5.56
CA ILE A 17 34.20 4.54 -5.38
C ILE A 17 35.07 4.14 -4.17
N PHE A 18 34.46 3.64 -3.10
CA PHE A 18 35.15 3.20 -1.89
C PHE A 18 35.02 1.69 -1.73
N LYS A 19 35.93 0.94 -2.36
CA LYS A 19 36.13 -0.54 -2.27
C LYS A 19 36.27 -1.11 -0.84
N LYS A 20 36.06 -0.32 0.22
CA LYS A 20 36.32 -0.66 1.63
C LYS A 20 35.11 -0.52 2.57
N ILE A 21 33.95 -0.04 2.10
CA ILE A 21 32.77 -0.01 2.97
C ILE A 21 32.15 -1.42 2.96
N LYS A 22 32.50 -2.23 3.96
CA LYS A 22 31.67 -3.37 4.37
C LYS A 22 30.31 -2.77 4.73
N LEU A 23 29.36 -2.80 3.79
CA LEU A 23 27.99 -2.39 4.07
C LEU A 23 27.56 -3.11 5.33
N PRO A 24 27.06 -2.39 6.35
CA PRO A 24 26.47 -3.02 7.49
C PRO A 24 25.12 -3.56 7.06
N PHE A 25 25.10 -4.63 6.26
CA PHE A 25 24.05 -5.65 6.38
C PHE A 25 24.29 -6.37 7.72
N PHE A 26 24.32 -5.57 8.80
CA PHE A 26 24.41 -6.00 10.17
C PHE A 26 23.09 -6.70 10.47
N TYR A 27 23.15 -8.00 10.71
CA TYR A 27 22.37 -8.70 11.74
C TYR A 27 20.90 -8.28 11.93
N LEU A 28 20.18 -8.02 10.84
CA LEU A 28 18.75 -7.83 10.92
C LEU A 28 18.13 -9.22 10.89
N SER A 29 17.76 -9.72 12.06
CA SER A 29 16.94 -10.93 12.25
C SER A 29 15.51 -10.68 11.75
N TYR A 30 15.39 -10.38 10.45
CA TYR A 30 14.11 -10.28 9.77
C TYR A 30 13.70 -11.68 9.32
N ASN A 31 12.66 -12.21 9.96
CA ASN A 31 12.02 -13.42 9.50
C ASN A 31 10.99 -13.05 8.44
N TRP A 32 11.17 -13.57 7.23
CA TRP A 32 10.15 -13.57 6.19
C TRP A 32 9.14 -14.65 6.56
N THR A 33 7.97 -14.25 7.04
CA THR A 33 6.87 -15.18 7.32
C THR A 33 5.78 -14.98 6.27
N PHE A 34 5.43 -16.06 5.58
CA PHE A 34 4.16 -16.11 4.86
C PHE A 34 3.08 -16.21 5.92
N LEU A 35 2.38 -15.10 6.18
CA LEU A 35 1.21 -15.13 7.03
C LEU A 35 0.13 -15.97 6.37
N GLU A 36 -0.59 -16.72 7.20
CA GLU A 36 -1.76 -17.46 6.79
C GLU A 36 -2.75 -16.51 6.08
N LYS A 37 -3.47 -17.03 5.07
CA LYS A 37 -4.38 -16.27 4.19
C LYS A 37 -5.62 -15.76 4.94
N SER A 38 -5.45 -14.98 6.00
CA SER A 38 -6.54 -14.27 6.65
C SER A 38 -6.78 -12.94 5.92
N ASN A 39 -8.03 -12.70 5.54
CA ASN A 39 -8.45 -11.43 4.94
C ASN A 39 -8.68 -10.34 6.00
N SER A 40 -8.26 -10.56 7.26
CA SER A 40 -8.55 -9.66 8.37
C SER A 40 -7.80 -8.33 8.26
N MET A 41 -6.67 -8.28 7.54
CA MET A 41 -5.89 -7.05 7.33
C MET A 41 -6.10 -6.39 5.95
N PHE A 42 -7.08 -6.87 5.18
CA PHE A 42 -7.47 -6.26 3.91
C PHE A 42 -8.05 -4.83 4.15
N PRO A 43 -7.87 -3.87 3.22
CA PRO A 43 -7.11 -3.93 1.97
C PRO A 43 -5.60 -3.65 2.13
N LYS A 44 -5.14 -3.22 3.31
CA LYS A 44 -3.76 -2.75 3.48
C LYS A 44 -2.73 -3.88 3.34
N ILE A 45 -3.02 -5.04 3.92
CA ILE A 45 -2.18 -6.24 3.84
C ILE A 45 -3.02 -7.39 3.30
N THR A 46 -2.53 -8.01 2.23
CA THR A 46 -3.17 -9.15 1.56
C THR A 46 -2.30 -10.39 1.72
N GLY A 47 -2.85 -11.58 1.45
CA GLY A 47 -2.08 -12.83 1.51
C GLY A 47 -0.86 -12.88 0.55
N ASN A 48 -0.80 -11.98 -0.44
CA ASN A 48 0.32 -11.84 -1.38
C ASN A 48 1.23 -10.63 -1.06
N SER A 49 1.02 -9.97 0.07
CA SER A 49 1.86 -8.84 0.48
C SER A 49 3.21 -9.34 0.99
N PHE A 50 4.27 -8.61 0.64
CA PHE A 50 5.59 -8.76 1.23
C PHE A 50 5.61 -8.01 2.56
N VAL A 51 6.05 -8.67 3.61
CA VAL A 51 5.96 -8.16 4.97
C VAL A 51 7.33 -8.31 5.64
N ILE A 52 7.84 -7.21 6.19
CA ILE A 52 9.07 -7.19 6.99
C ILE A 52 8.69 -7.02 8.45
N ASN A 53 9.04 -8.03 9.24
CA ASN A 53 8.71 -8.13 10.65
C ASN A 53 10.00 -8.12 11.48
N LYS A 54 9.99 -7.37 12.58
CA LYS A 54 11.07 -7.35 13.57
C LYS A 54 10.59 -8.01 14.85
N LYS A 55 11.41 -8.88 15.43
CA LYS A 55 11.16 -9.42 16.78
C LYS A 55 11.11 -8.25 17.77
N ILE A 56 10.10 -8.24 18.63
CA ILE A 56 9.86 -7.15 19.58
C ILE A 56 10.16 -7.60 21.01
N SER A 57 10.78 -6.74 21.82
CA SER A 57 10.98 -6.99 23.25
C SER A 57 9.78 -6.56 24.10
N LEU A 58 9.69 -7.06 25.34
CA LEU A 58 8.64 -6.63 26.29
C LEU A 58 8.66 -5.10 26.54
N GLU A 59 9.85 -4.49 26.57
CA GLU A 59 10.00 -3.04 26.73
C GLU A 59 9.53 -2.27 25.48
N GLU A 60 9.75 -2.83 24.28
CA GLU A 60 9.18 -2.27 23.06
C GLU A 60 7.65 -2.44 23.02
N CYS A 61 7.09 -3.53 23.55
CA CYS A 61 5.64 -3.72 23.67
C CYS A 61 4.97 -2.60 24.48
N ARG A 62 5.60 -2.15 25.58
CA ARG A 62 5.14 -1.00 26.38
C ARG A 62 5.02 0.30 25.58
N ARG A 63 5.73 0.41 24.46
CA ARG A 63 5.78 1.59 23.57
C ARG A 63 5.00 1.40 22.27
N LEU A 64 4.22 0.33 22.13
CA LEU A 64 3.38 0.11 20.96
C LEU A 64 2.37 1.26 20.80
N LYS A 65 2.30 1.80 19.59
CA LYS A 65 1.32 2.81 19.23
C LYS A 65 -0.05 2.17 19.06
N ALA A 66 -1.03 2.63 19.85
CA ALA A 66 -2.41 2.18 19.78
C ALA A 66 -3.26 3.18 19.00
N SER A 67 -3.93 2.74 17.94
CA SER A 67 -4.89 3.56 17.19
C SER A 67 -5.64 2.74 16.15
N PRO A 68 -6.93 3.02 15.87
CA PRO A 68 -7.70 2.35 14.83
C PRO A 68 -7.16 2.53 13.41
N THR A 69 -6.50 3.65 13.11
CA THR A 69 -6.12 4.00 11.73
C THR A 69 -4.62 3.88 11.48
N ASP A 70 -3.82 4.23 12.48
CA ASP A 70 -2.36 4.36 12.41
C ASP A 70 -1.63 3.71 13.58
N GLY A 71 -2.30 2.78 14.29
CA GLY A 71 -1.68 1.94 15.30
C GLY A 71 -0.65 0.98 14.71
N ASP A 72 0.26 0.51 15.56
CA ASP A 72 1.25 -0.49 15.17
C ASP A 72 0.55 -1.81 14.78
N ILE A 73 1.13 -2.52 13.82
CA ILE A 73 0.67 -3.86 13.42
C ILE A 73 1.63 -4.87 14.04
N ILE A 74 1.08 -5.88 14.71
CA ILE A 74 1.85 -6.90 15.42
C ILE A 74 1.43 -8.30 14.99
N ILE A 75 2.32 -9.27 15.20
CA ILE A 75 2.04 -10.70 15.10
C ILE A 75 2.08 -11.28 16.50
N PHE A 76 1.02 -11.96 16.90
CA PHE A 76 0.92 -12.63 18.19
C PHE A 76 0.44 -14.07 18.04
N HIS A 77 0.79 -14.93 18.99
CA HIS A 77 0.28 -16.29 19.08
C HIS A 77 -1.07 -16.30 19.79
N ASN A 78 -2.08 -16.84 19.12
CA ASN A 78 -3.36 -17.13 19.75
C ASN A 78 -3.29 -18.51 20.40
N ILE A 79 -3.20 -18.53 21.73
CA ILE A 79 -3.06 -19.77 22.51
C ILE A 79 -4.25 -20.70 22.28
N THR A 80 -5.46 -20.16 22.24
CA THR A 80 -6.70 -20.94 22.11
C THR A 80 -6.81 -21.66 20.78
N LYS A 81 -6.41 -20.98 19.68
CA LYS A 81 -6.52 -21.54 18.33
C LYS A 81 -5.21 -22.13 17.81
N ASN A 82 -4.12 -21.95 18.54
CA ASN A 82 -2.78 -22.40 18.21
C ASN A 82 -2.25 -21.96 16.83
N PHE A 83 -2.50 -20.70 16.46
CA PHE A 83 -1.94 -20.10 15.24
C PHE A 83 -1.54 -18.64 15.47
N TYR A 84 -0.79 -18.08 14.51
CA TYR A 84 -0.30 -16.71 14.58
C TYR A 84 -1.26 -15.75 13.88
N ILE A 85 -1.55 -14.63 14.53
CA ILE A 85 -2.48 -13.61 14.05
C ILE A 85 -1.72 -12.31 13.85
N MET A 86 -1.94 -11.65 12.71
CA MET A 86 -1.46 -10.29 12.46
C MET A 86 -2.62 -9.31 12.55
N HIS A 87 -2.60 -8.39 13.51
CA HIS A 87 -3.62 -7.34 13.66
C HIS A 87 -3.02 -5.99 14.08
N ARG A 88 -3.82 -4.94 13.96
CA ARG A 88 -3.48 -3.59 14.43
C ARG A 88 -3.77 -3.46 15.93
N VAL A 89 -2.88 -2.80 16.65
CA VAL A 89 -3.07 -2.45 18.07
C VAL A 89 -4.07 -1.31 18.17
N ILE A 90 -5.19 -1.56 18.87
CA ILE A 90 -6.26 -0.60 19.13
C ILE A 90 -6.13 0.00 20.52
N ILE A 91 -5.73 -0.82 21.49
CA ILE A 91 -5.49 -0.40 22.88
C ILE A 91 -4.16 -1.00 23.32
N ASN A 92 -3.34 -0.20 24.00
CA ASN A 92 -2.13 -0.66 24.67
C ASN A 92 -2.21 -0.30 26.15
N ASN A 93 -2.18 -1.31 27.03
CA ASN A 93 -2.19 -1.10 28.47
C ASN A 93 -0.82 -1.50 29.07
N PRO A 94 0.13 -0.55 29.20
CA PRO A 94 1.46 -0.83 29.70
C PRO A 94 1.51 -1.21 31.19
N GLN A 95 0.49 -0.84 31.97
CA GLN A 95 0.41 -1.15 33.41
C GLN A 95 0.04 -2.61 33.65
N LYS A 96 -0.85 -3.15 32.81
CA LYS A 96 -1.33 -4.54 32.89
C LYS A 96 -0.68 -5.48 31.86
N GLU A 97 0.29 -4.97 31.11
CA GLU A 97 1.08 -5.70 30.11
C GLU A 97 0.27 -6.46 29.05
N TYR A 98 -0.76 -5.81 28.51
CA TYR A 98 -1.55 -6.36 27.41
C TYR A 98 -1.86 -5.35 26.32
N VAL A 99 -2.23 -5.86 25.14
CA VAL A 99 -2.82 -5.09 24.04
C VAL A 99 -4.20 -5.62 23.68
N THR A 100 -5.04 -4.78 23.09
CA THR A 100 -6.23 -5.22 22.34
C THR A 100 -5.97 -4.91 20.88
N THR A 101 -6.20 -5.89 20.01
CA THR A 101 -5.96 -5.76 18.57
C THR A 101 -7.25 -5.88 17.78
N LYS A 102 -7.20 -5.54 16.50
CA LYS A 102 -8.29 -5.75 15.55
C LYS A 102 -7.74 -5.87 14.14
N GLY A 103 -8.30 -6.76 13.33
CA GLY A 103 -8.07 -6.76 11.89
C GLY A 103 -8.66 -5.51 11.23
N ASP A 104 -7.93 -4.89 10.31
CA ASP A 104 -8.39 -3.70 9.58
C ASP A 104 -9.72 -3.93 8.82
N ASN A 105 -10.00 -5.17 8.40
CA ASN A 105 -11.22 -5.58 7.69
C ASN A 105 -12.30 -6.16 8.61
N ASN A 106 -12.02 -6.32 9.90
CA ASN A 106 -12.99 -6.88 10.83
C ASN A 106 -13.99 -5.79 11.23
N ASN A 107 -15.29 -6.13 11.32
CA ASN A 107 -16.29 -5.17 11.79
C ASN A 107 -16.16 -4.95 13.31
N ASN A 108 -15.94 -6.03 14.06
CA ASN A 108 -15.88 -6.04 15.51
C ASN A 108 -14.55 -6.61 16.01
N ILE A 109 -14.21 -6.31 17.26
CA ILE A 109 -13.09 -6.95 17.98
C ILE A 109 -13.59 -8.30 18.47
N LEU A 110 -12.88 -9.38 18.16
CA LEU A 110 -13.23 -10.72 18.61
C LEU A 110 -12.73 -10.96 20.05
N PRO A 111 -13.36 -11.86 20.83
CA PRO A 111 -12.95 -12.14 22.21
C PRO A 111 -11.49 -12.54 22.36
N ASP A 112 -10.93 -13.23 21.37
CA ASP A 112 -9.53 -13.67 21.31
C ASP A 112 -8.55 -12.58 20.82
N GLU A 113 -9.05 -11.40 20.48
CA GLU A 113 -8.27 -10.21 20.13
C GLU A 113 -8.16 -9.21 21.30
N ILE A 114 -8.84 -9.49 22.41
CA ILE A 114 -8.90 -8.65 23.62
C ILE A 114 -7.85 -9.12 24.63
N GLN A 115 -7.19 -8.15 25.27
CA GLN A 115 -6.24 -8.41 26.37
C GLN A 115 -5.14 -9.43 26.05
N ILE A 116 -4.58 -9.36 24.85
CA ILE A 116 -3.44 -10.18 24.41
C ILE A 116 -2.21 -9.82 25.27
N PRO A 117 -1.68 -10.76 26.07
CA PRO A 117 -0.50 -10.50 26.89
C PRO A 117 0.73 -10.19 26.04
N TYR A 118 1.62 -9.32 26.53
CA TYR A 118 2.85 -8.96 25.82
C TYR A 118 3.74 -10.16 25.49
N GLN A 119 3.72 -11.19 26.33
CA GLN A 119 4.48 -12.43 26.16
C GLN A 119 4.06 -13.21 24.91
N ASN A 120 2.83 -13.01 24.44
CA ASN A 120 2.31 -13.66 23.23
C ASN A 120 2.63 -12.88 21.96
N ILE A 121 3.14 -11.65 22.07
CA ILE A 121 3.51 -10.81 20.93
C ILE A 121 4.93 -11.18 20.49
N ILE A 122 5.08 -11.57 19.22
CA ILE A 122 6.32 -12.14 18.70
C ILE A 122 7.06 -11.12 17.85
N ASN A 123 6.31 -10.45 16.97
CA ASN A 123 6.88 -9.51 16.02
C ASN A 123 6.03 -8.25 15.90
N LYS A 124 6.69 -7.16 15.53
CA LYS A 124 6.08 -5.94 15.03
C LYS A 124 6.34 -5.83 13.53
N ASN A 125 5.30 -5.51 12.76
CA ASN A 125 5.45 -5.15 11.37
C ASN A 125 6.15 -3.79 11.26
N ILE A 126 7.26 -3.75 10.55
CA ILE A 126 7.98 -2.49 10.26
C ILE A 126 7.55 -1.95 8.90
N PHE A 127 7.36 -2.86 7.95
CA PHE A 127 7.11 -2.51 6.57
C PHE A 127 6.28 -3.59 5.89
N HIS A 128 5.41 -3.19 4.98
CA HIS A 128 4.73 -4.10 4.09
C HIS A 128 4.56 -3.45 2.71
N LEU A 129 4.49 -4.29 1.70
CA LEU A 129 4.31 -3.88 0.32
C LEU A 129 3.39 -4.87 -0.37
N ASN A 130 2.33 -4.37 -1.02
CA ASN A 130 1.49 -5.25 -1.83
C ASN A 130 2.25 -5.72 -3.09
N TYR A 131 1.84 -6.86 -3.64
CA TYR A 131 2.48 -7.48 -4.81
C TYR A 131 2.60 -6.52 -6.00
N PHE A 132 1.52 -5.76 -6.29
CA PHE A 132 1.49 -4.81 -7.40
C PHE A 132 2.51 -3.66 -7.23
N SER A 133 2.67 -3.15 -6.01
CA SER A 133 3.67 -2.13 -5.71
C SER A 133 5.08 -2.69 -5.88
N LEU A 134 5.33 -3.94 -5.48
CA LEU A 134 6.63 -4.58 -5.71
C LEU A 134 6.90 -4.74 -7.21
N LEU A 135 5.94 -5.25 -7.97
CA LEU A 135 6.04 -5.40 -9.43
C LEU A 135 6.36 -4.05 -10.08
N PHE A 136 5.67 -2.98 -9.68
CA PHE A 136 5.92 -1.63 -10.18
C PHE A 136 7.33 -1.14 -9.85
N ILE A 137 7.83 -1.40 -8.63
CA ILE A 137 9.22 -1.06 -8.25
C ILE A 137 10.22 -1.84 -9.11
N ILE A 138 10.02 -3.14 -9.30
CA ILE A 138 10.91 -3.98 -10.13
C ILE A 138 10.95 -3.49 -11.57
N LEU A 139 9.78 -3.23 -12.17
CA LEU A 139 9.69 -2.68 -13.52
C LEU A 139 10.38 -1.31 -13.60
N SER A 140 10.16 -0.44 -12.62
CA SER A 140 10.81 0.88 -12.57
C SER A 140 12.34 0.78 -12.51
N VAL A 141 12.87 -0.14 -11.69
CA VAL A 141 14.32 -0.39 -11.62
C VAL A 141 14.84 -0.97 -12.93
N TYR A 142 14.12 -1.93 -13.53
CA TYR A 142 14.49 -2.51 -14.82
C TYR A 142 14.58 -1.46 -15.92
N PHE A 143 13.56 -0.61 -16.08
CA PHE A 143 13.57 0.46 -17.07
C PHE A 143 14.68 1.49 -16.80
N PHE A 144 14.95 1.80 -15.53
CA PHE A 144 16.06 2.69 -15.16
C PHE A 144 17.43 2.09 -15.52
N LEU A 145 17.65 0.79 -15.26
CA LEU A 145 18.89 0.12 -15.65
C LEU A 145 19.04 0.03 -17.17
N ALA A 146 17.96 -0.26 -17.89
CA ALA A 146 17.95 -0.25 -19.36
C ALA A 146 18.32 1.13 -19.91
N TYR A 147 17.78 2.21 -19.31
CA TYR A 147 18.17 3.58 -19.63
C TYR A 147 19.68 3.81 -19.46
N LEU A 148 20.26 3.41 -18.33
CA LEU A 148 21.69 3.60 -18.06
C LEU A 148 22.58 2.82 -19.05
N LEU A 149 22.16 1.63 -19.47
CA LEU A 149 22.90 0.83 -20.45
C LEU A 149 22.86 1.47 -21.84
N ILE A 150 21.71 2.00 -22.26
CA ILE A 150 21.54 2.71 -23.53
C ILE A 150 22.42 3.97 -23.54
N GLU A 151 22.37 4.76 -22.46
CA GLU A 151 23.19 5.96 -22.30
C GLU A 151 24.69 5.62 -22.36
N LYS A 152 25.13 4.58 -21.64
CA LYS A 152 26.53 4.14 -21.66
C LYS A 152 26.97 3.70 -23.07
N LYS A 153 26.14 2.95 -23.79
CA LYS A 153 26.44 2.49 -25.17
C LYS A 153 26.58 3.68 -26.13
N GLU A 154 25.69 4.66 -26.04
CA GLU A 154 25.77 5.88 -26.86
C GLU A 154 27.01 6.71 -26.50
N ASN A 155 27.33 6.87 -25.22
CA ASN A 155 28.55 7.58 -24.80
C ASN A 155 29.83 6.92 -25.33
N ILE A 156 29.91 5.59 -25.33
CA ILE A 156 31.04 4.85 -25.92
C ILE A 156 31.10 5.09 -27.44
N ARG A 157 29.96 5.03 -28.11
CA ARG A 157 29.86 5.27 -29.55
C ARG A 157 30.29 6.69 -29.94
N LEU A 158 29.86 7.70 -29.18
CA LEU A 158 30.27 9.09 -29.38
C LEU A 158 31.79 9.25 -29.25
N LYS A 159 32.41 8.68 -28.21
CA LYS A 159 33.87 8.68 -28.05
C LYS A 159 34.60 8.03 -29.22
N ILE A 160 34.10 6.89 -29.72
CA ILE A 160 34.69 6.22 -30.89
C ILE A 160 34.58 7.09 -32.15
N ASN A 161 33.47 7.82 -32.32
CA ASN A 161 33.26 8.69 -33.47
C ASN A 161 34.11 9.97 -33.39
N GLU A 162 34.24 10.58 -32.21
CA GLU A 162 35.16 11.71 -31.96
C GLU A 162 36.61 11.33 -32.30
N LEU A 163 37.03 10.12 -31.92
CA LEU A 163 38.35 9.59 -32.28
C LEU A 163 38.50 9.32 -33.79
N LYS A 164 37.40 9.08 -34.52
CA LYS A 164 37.44 8.67 -35.92
C LYS A 164 37.32 9.81 -36.92
N ASN A 165 36.61 10.91 -36.63
CA ASN A 165 36.45 12.02 -37.58
C ASN A 165 35.99 13.32 -36.89
N ASN A 166 36.62 14.44 -37.24
CA ASN A 166 36.11 15.78 -36.98
C ASN A 166 34.89 16.04 -37.88
N SER A 167 33.74 16.31 -37.25
CA SER A 167 32.42 16.63 -37.82
C SER A 167 31.52 15.43 -38.20
N PHE A 168 30.39 15.29 -37.48
CA PHE A 168 29.02 15.31 -38.03
C PHE A 168 27.97 15.29 -36.88
N PRO A 169 26.72 15.73 -37.14
CA PRO A 169 25.81 16.29 -36.17
C PRO A 169 24.97 15.24 -35.45
N ILE A 170 24.85 15.46 -34.14
CA ILE A 170 24.11 14.68 -33.16
C ILE A 170 22.64 15.16 -33.19
N GLY A 171 21.78 14.54 -33.99
CA GLY A 171 20.42 15.06 -34.21
C GLY A 171 19.24 14.11 -34.02
N SER A 172 19.28 12.86 -34.49
CA SER A 172 18.04 12.08 -34.66
C SER A 172 17.77 11.04 -33.58
N ARG A 173 18.78 10.36 -33.04
CA ARG A 173 18.56 9.21 -32.12
C ARG A 173 18.31 9.60 -30.67
N LYS A 174 18.96 10.66 -30.18
CA LYS A 174 18.70 11.25 -28.85
C LYS A 174 17.25 11.75 -28.75
N THR A 175 16.72 12.29 -29.84
CA THR A 175 15.35 12.79 -29.96
C THR A 175 14.33 11.65 -29.94
N ILE A 176 14.59 10.56 -30.68
CA ILE A 176 13.73 9.36 -30.65
C ILE A 176 13.72 8.73 -29.25
N PHE A 177 14.87 8.65 -28.58
CA PHE A 177 14.94 8.09 -27.24
C PHE A 177 14.28 8.98 -26.17
N LEU A 178 14.52 10.29 -26.21
CA LEU A 178 13.82 11.26 -25.34
C LEU A 178 12.31 11.26 -25.61
N PHE A 179 11.89 11.00 -26.85
CA PHE A 179 10.49 10.80 -27.20
C PHE A 179 9.93 9.54 -26.54
N PHE A 180 10.62 8.40 -26.59
CA PHE A 180 10.19 7.17 -25.90
C PHE A 180 10.17 7.32 -24.38
N LEU A 181 11.15 8.00 -23.80
CA LEU A 181 11.22 8.26 -22.37
C LEU A 181 10.07 9.20 -21.94
N ASN A 182 9.81 10.26 -22.71
CA ASN A 182 8.68 11.16 -22.49
C ASN A 182 7.35 10.43 -22.66
N PHE A 183 7.23 9.55 -23.65
CA PHE A 183 6.06 8.68 -23.83
C PHE A 183 5.86 7.75 -22.64
N PHE A 184 6.92 7.13 -22.11
CA PHE A 184 6.86 6.25 -20.94
C PHE A 184 6.46 7.02 -19.67
N PHE A 185 7.06 8.19 -19.42
CA PHE A 185 6.66 9.04 -18.30
C PHE A 185 5.22 9.55 -18.45
N LYS A 186 4.79 9.93 -19.66
CA LYS A 186 3.40 10.28 -19.95
C LYS A 186 2.48 9.07 -19.80
N ALA A 187 2.89 7.86 -20.14
CA ALA A 187 2.11 6.65 -19.94
C ALA A 187 1.97 6.34 -18.44
N ILE A 188 3.02 6.53 -17.63
CA ILE A 188 2.93 6.44 -16.16
C ILE A 188 1.99 7.51 -15.61
N LEU A 189 2.15 8.77 -16.05
CA LEU A 189 1.28 9.87 -15.62
C LEU A 189 -0.17 9.62 -16.04
N TYR A 190 -0.37 9.10 -17.25
CA TYR A 190 -1.67 8.73 -17.80
C TYR A 190 -2.26 7.55 -17.05
N PHE A 191 -1.49 6.53 -16.67
CA PHE A 191 -1.99 5.41 -15.88
C PHE A 191 -2.34 5.85 -14.45
N ALA A 192 -1.55 6.75 -13.87
CA ALA A 192 -1.86 7.39 -12.59
C ALA A 192 -3.13 8.25 -12.69
N SER A 193 -3.28 9.02 -13.76
CA SER A 193 -4.46 9.84 -14.00
C SER A 193 -5.68 9.04 -14.48
N TYR A 194 -5.50 7.87 -15.07
CA TYR A 194 -6.57 6.97 -15.49
C TYR A 194 -7.11 6.19 -14.30
N ASN A 195 -6.25 5.80 -13.34
CA ASN A 195 -6.73 5.34 -12.03
C ASN A 195 -7.48 6.45 -11.29
N PHE A 196 -7.03 7.70 -11.41
CA PHE A 196 -7.74 8.85 -10.86
C PHE A 196 -9.07 9.14 -11.58
N LEU A 197 -9.10 9.07 -12.91
CA LEU A 197 -10.30 9.25 -13.74
C LEU A 197 -11.28 8.10 -13.54
N TYR A 198 -10.80 6.87 -13.41
CA TYR A 198 -11.60 5.70 -13.06
C TYR A 198 -12.21 5.87 -11.67
N LEU A 199 -11.42 6.31 -10.67
CA LEU A 199 -11.94 6.67 -9.35
C LEU A 199 -12.96 7.81 -9.40
N MET A 200 -12.75 8.83 -10.25
CA MET A 200 -13.71 9.91 -10.46
C MET A 200 -14.99 9.44 -11.16
N LEU A 201 -14.90 8.58 -12.17
CA LEU A 201 -16.04 8.02 -12.89
C LEU A 201 -16.83 7.06 -12.00
N LEU A 202 -16.15 6.28 -11.16
CA LEU A 202 -16.77 5.43 -10.16
C LEU A 202 -17.50 6.29 -9.11
N HIS A 203 -16.86 7.37 -8.63
CA HIS A 203 -17.50 8.34 -7.74
C HIS A 203 -18.73 9.00 -8.40
N TYR A 204 -18.61 9.46 -9.64
CA TYR A 204 -19.71 10.07 -10.39
C TYR A 204 -20.87 9.09 -10.64
N PHE A 205 -20.58 7.84 -10.98
CA PHE A 205 -21.59 6.78 -11.14
C PHE A 205 -22.33 6.52 -9.83
N PHE A 206 -21.62 6.46 -8.70
CA PHE A 206 -22.24 6.31 -7.38
C PHE A 206 -23.10 7.53 -7.00
N THR A 207 -22.69 8.75 -7.33
CA THR A 207 -23.48 9.96 -7.10
C THR A 207 -24.78 9.95 -7.91
N ILE A 208 -24.74 9.60 -9.20
CA ILE A 208 -25.96 9.46 -10.02
C ILE A 208 -26.90 8.41 -9.44
N TYR A 209 -26.37 7.26 -9.01
CA TYR A 209 -27.18 6.20 -8.44
C TYR A 209 -27.83 6.62 -7.12
N TYR A 210 -27.10 7.38 -6.31
CA TYR A 210 -27.60 7.96 -5.06
C TYR A 210 -28.71 8.99 -5.32
N ASP A 211 -28.53 9.90 -6.29
CA ASP A 211 -29.52 10.90 -6.65
C ASP A 211 -30.79 10.26 -7.23
N PHE A 212 -30.63 9.24 -8.09
CA PHE A 212 -31.76 8.46 -8.61
C PHE A 212 -32.53 7.74 -7.49
N PHE A 213 -31.80 7.10 -6.57
CA PHE A 213 -32.41 6.47 -5.40
C PHE A 213 -33.18 7.48 -4.55
N LEU A 214 -32.61 8.67 -4.31
CA LEU A 214 -33.24 9.74 -3.54
C LEU A 214 -34.52 10.24 -4.22
N ILE A 215 -34.51 10.43 -5.55
CA ILE A 215 -35.70 10.82 -6.32
C ILE A 215 -36.78 9.74 -6.22
N CYS A 216 -36.43 8.47 -6.42
CA CYS A 216 -37.38 7.36 -6.28
C CYS A 216 -37.94 7.28 -4.86
N PHE A 217 -37.11 7.51 -3.84
CA PHE A 217 -37.53 7.51 -2.44
C PHE A 217 -38.48 8.67 -2.13
N ILE A 218 -38.18 9.89 -2.62
CA ILE A 218 -39.08 11.05 -2.48
C ILE A 218 -40.41 10.77 -3.20
N TYR A 219 -40.37 10.23 -4.42
CA TYR A 219 -41.57 9.87 -5.18
C TYR A 219 -42.41 8.81 -4.45
N PHE A 220 -41.76 7.81 -3.86
CA PHE A 220 -42.40 6.83 -3.00
C PHE A 220 -43.07 7.50 -1.79
N LEU A 221 -42.40 8.42 -1.09
CA LEU A 221 -43.00 9.15 0.03
C LEU A 221 -44.22 9.97 -0.42
N ILE A 222 -44.11 10.69 -1.55
CA ILE A 222 -45.19 11.54 -2.08
C ILE A 222 -46.42 10.71 -2.47
N LEU A 223 -46.25 9.52 -3.04
CA LEU A 223 -47.39 8.70 -3.45
C LEU A 223 -47.94 7.83 -2.32
N TYR A 224 -47.04 7.22 -1.54
CA TYR A 224 -47.40 6.19 -0.58
C TYR A 224 -47.97 6.81 0.71
N ILE A 225 -47.43 7.94 1.17
CA ILE A 225 -47.91 8.59 2.40
C ILE A 225 -49.37 9.04 2.25
N PRO A 226 -49.80 9.77 1.20
CA PRO A 226 -51.20 10.15 1.04
C PRO A 226 -52.13 8.94 0.92
N PHE A 227 -51.72 7.90 0.18
CA PHE A 227 -52.51 6.67 0.08
C PHE A 227 -52.72 6.01 1.46
N TRP A 228 -51.66 5.93 2.27
CA TRP A 228 -51.74 5.38 3.62
C TRP A 228 -52.59 6.24 4.56
N ILE A 229 -52.47 7.56 4.47
CA ILE A 229 -53.31 8.52 5.21
C ILE A 229 -54.78 8.34 4.84
N ILE A 230 -55.12 8.29 3.55
CA ILE A 230 -56.49 8.06 3.06
C ILE A 230 -57.04 6.74 3.61
N LYS A 231 -56.25 5.65 3.55
CA LYS A 231 -56.63 4.33 4.06
C LYS A 231 -56.91 4.35 5.58
N ILE A 232 -56.16 5.12 6.36
CA ILE A 232 -56.41 5.28 7.80
C ILE A 232 -57.71 6.01 8.05
N PHE A 233 -57.97 7.10 7.32
CA PHE A 233 -59.20 7.86 7.47
C PHE A 233 -60.42 7.05 7.03
N SER A 234 -60.35 6.31 5.92
CA SER A 234 -61.47 5.46 5.46
C SER A 234 -61.87 4.38 6.47
N ASN A 235 -60.89 3.78 7.15
CA ASN A 235 -61.16 2.78 8.19
C ASN A 235 -61.77 3.37 9.47
N LYS A 236 -61.60 4.67 9.72
CA LYS A 236 -62.15 5.35 10.89
C LYS A 236 -63.64 5.70 10.73
N TYR A 237 -64.11 5.89 9.49
CA TYR A 237 -65.51 6.24 9.20
C TYR A 237 -66.42 5.03 8.92
N ASN A 238 -65.85 3.84 8.74
CA ASN A 238 -66.60 2.59 8.53
C ASN A 238 -66.76 1.75 9.82
N LYS A 239 -66.59 2.37 11.00
CA LYS A 239 -66.91 1.80 12.31
C LYS A 239 -67.93 2.70 13.00
#